data_AF-A0A941N2C0-F1
#
_entry.id   AF-A0A941N2C0-F1
#
_cell.length_a   1.000
_cell.length_b   1.000
_cell.length_c   1.000
_cell.angle_alpha   90.00
_cell.angle_beta   90.00
_cell.angle_gamma   90.00
#
_symmetry.space_group_name_H-M   'P 1'
#
loop_
_entity.id
_entity.type
_entity.pdbx_description
1 polymer ?
#
loop_
_entity_poly.entity_id
_entity_poly.type
_entity_poly.pdbx_seq_one_letter_code
_entity_poly.pdbx_strand_id
1 'polypeptide(L)'
;MTDTVLKLTEDEFAARFPLVPNRINSMATWAFDNGPGCLFETIGPEFEHVRRYNPRKVWTVVDGDDGDMFVINGHYMVNRVGYLLSRDPAPENAVVEVRIPMTDNGESPL
;
A
#
# COMPACT_ATOMS: atom_id res chain seq x y z
N MET A 1 -15.92 -20.65 -0.24
CA MET A 1 -15.34 -20.11 -1.48
C MET A 1 -13.90 -19.80 -1.17
N THR A 2 -12.96 -20.30 -1.97
CA THR A 2 -11.53 -19.98 -1.80
C THR A 2 -11.29 -18.63 -2.45
N ASP A 3 -10.87 -17.64 -1.68
CA ASP A 3 -10.44 -16.36 -2.25
C ASP A 3 -9.27 -16.62 -3.21
N THR A 4 -9.34 -16.03 -4.40
CA THR A 4 -8.25 -16.15 -5.38
C THR A 4 -7.11 -15.23 -4.95
N VAL A 5 -5.88 -15.74 -4.89
CA VAL A 5 -4.72 -14.89 -4.64
C VAL A 5 -4.23 -14.30 -5.97
N LEU A 6 -4.28 -12.98 -6.08
CA LEU A 6 -3.82 -12.22 -7.23
C LEU A 6 -2.51 -11.52 -6.87
N LYS A 7 -1.39 -12.01 -7.42
CA LYS A 7 -0.08 -11.41 -7.22
C LYS A 7 0.18 -10.33 -8.27
N LEU A 8 0.61 -9.16 -7.84
CA LEU A 8 0.93 -8.02 -8.70
C LEU A 8 2.36 -7.51 -8.45
N THR A 9 2.94 -6.88 -9.46
CA THR A 9 4.10 -6.01 -9.27
C THR A 9 3.68 -4.63 -8.78
N GLU A 10 4.64 -3.84 -8.28
CA GLU A 10 4.41 -2.44 -7.90
C GLU A 10 3.81 -1.62 -9.05
N ASP A 11 4.37 -1.75 -10.26
CA ASP A 11 3.89 -1.05 -11.45
C ASP A 11 2.45 -1.42 -11.81
N GLU A 12 2.11 -2.71 -11.74
CA GLU A 12 0.74 -3.17 -12.00
C GLU A 12 -0.23 -2.64 -10.94
N PHE A 13 0.20 -2.59 -9.69
CA PHE A 13 -0.58 -2.03 -8.60
C PHE A 13 -0.83 -0.53 -8.82
N ALA A 14 0.22 0.24 -9.13
CA ALA A 14 0.14 1.68 -9.41
C ALA A 14 -0.79 1.98 -10.59
N ALA A 15 -0.72 1.18 -11.65
CA ALA A 15 -1.56 1.32 -12.83
C ALA A 15 -3.04 0.98 -12.57
N ARG A 16 -3.31 -0.06 -11.79
CA ARG A 16 -4.68 -0.55 -11.54
C ARG A 16 -5.38 0.18 -10.40
N PHE A 17 -4.63 0.67 -9.42
CA PHE A 17 -5.18 1.25 -8.20
C PHE A 17 -4.51 2.59 -7.88
N PRO A 18 -4.83 3.65 -8.65
CA PRO A 18 -4.25 4.97 -8.41
C PRO A 18 -4.49 5.42 -6.96
N LEU A 19 -3.42 5.78 -6.26
CA LEU A 19 -3.49 6.14 -4.85
C LEU A 19 -4.05 7.53 -4.61
N VAL A 20 -4.58 7.71 -3.41
CA VAL A 20 -5.04 8.97 -2.85
C VAL A 20 -3.89 9.57 -2.05
N PRO A 21 -3.44 10.80 -2.38
CA PRO A 21 -2.39 11.46 -1.62
C PRO A 21 -2.80 11.70 -0.17
N ASN A 22 -1.85 11.52 0.75
CA ASN A 22 -2.05 11.88 2.14
C ASN A 22 -1.97 13.40 2.29
N ARG A 23 -3.13 14.05 2.41
CA ARG A 23 -3.24 15.50 2.60
C ARG A 23 -3.20 15.93 4.08
N ILE A 24 -3.16 14.98 5.00
CA ILE A 24 -3.09 15.24 6.45
C ILE A 24 -1.62 15.46 6.84
N ASN A 25 -0.70 14.70 6.23
CA ASN A 25 0.72 14.81 6.45
C ASN A 25 1.45 15.17 5.14
N SER A 26 1.98 16.39 5.06
CA SER A 26 2.73 16.87 3.88
C SER A 26 4.09 16.19 3.69
N MET A 27 4.58 15.48 4.72
CA MET A 27 5.83 14.73 4.70
C MET A 27 5.59 13.21 4.54
N ALA A 28 4.35 12.82 4.17
CA ALA A 28 4.05 11.42 3.90
C ALA A 28 5.01 10.85 2.86
N THR A 29 5.43 9.61 3.09
CA THR A 29 6.26 8.83 2.15
C THR A 29 5.35 8.00 1.23
N TRP A 30 5.95 7.11 0.44
CA TRP A 30 5.28 6.30 -0.59
C TRP A 30 4.66 7.15 -1.69
N ALA A 31 5.43 7.39 -2.74
CA ALA A 31 4.99 8.09 -3.93
C ALA A 31 5.32 7.24 -5.16
N PHE A 32 4.39 7.21 -6.11
CA PHE A 32 4.71 6.75 -7.45
C PHE A 32 5.25 7.94 -8.24
N ASP A 33 6.35 7.70 -8.95
CA ASP A 33 7.15 8.74 -9.60
C ASP A 33 7.51 9.88 -8.62
N ASN A 34 7.63 11.12 -9.12
CA ASN A 34 7.82 12.32 -8.32
C ASN A 34 6.50 12.88 -7.76
N GLY A 35 5.53 12.01 -7.47
CA GLY A 35 4.21 12.36 -6.96
C GLY A 35 4.19 12.72 -5.46
N PRO A 36 3.03 13.13 -4.92
CA PRO A 36 2.86 13.34 -3.49
C PRO A 36 2.84 12.01 -2.71
N GLY A 37 3.29 12.06 -1.45
CA GLY A 37 3.22 10.92 -0.55
C GLY A 37 1.79 10.44 -0.28
N CYS A 38 1.64 9.13 -0.19
CA CYS A 38 0.35 8.44 -0.07
C CYS A 38 0.25 7.56 1.19
N LEU A 39 1.33 7.39 1.96
CA LEU A 39 1.31 6.57 3.17
C LEU A 39 0.56 7.27 4.29
N PHE A 40 -0.41 6.58 4.88
CA PHE A 40 -1.14 7.00 6.08
C PHE A 40 -0.69 6.21 7.31
N GLU A 41 -0.57 6.91 8.43
CA GLU A 41 -0.16 6.34 9.71
C GLU A 41 -1.16 5.34 10.30
N THR A 42 -0.65 4.51 11.22
CA THR A 42 -1.38 3.38 11.80
C THR A 42 -2.23 3.73 13.03
N ILE A 43 -2.11 4.98 13.50
CA ILE A 43 -2.80 5.56 14.66
C ILE A 43 -3.15 7.04 14.40
N GLY A 44 -3.92 7.64 15.29
CA GLY A 44 -4.18 9.07 15.28
C GLY A 44 -5.09 9.55 14.14
N PRO A 45 -5.01 10.84 13.75
CA PRO A 45 -5.95 11.45 12.79
C PRO A 45 -5.94 10.81 11.40
N GLU A 46 -4.78 10.34 10.94
CA GLU A 46 -4.63 9.66 9.66
C GLU A 46 -5.34 8.30 9.66
N PHE A 47 -5.15 7.52 10.73
CA PHE A 47 -5.85 6.25 10.88
C PHE A 47 -7.37 6.44 10.99
N GLU A 48 -7.84 7.44 11.73
CA GLU A 48 -9.27 7.78 11.80
C GLU A 48 -9.84 8.21 10.43
N HIS A 49 -9.02 8.78 9.56
CA HIS A 49 -9.38 9.04 8.17
C HIS A 49 -9.49 7.74 7.36
N VAL A 50 -8.48 6.87 7.43
CA VAL A 50 -8.46 5.56 6.75
C VAL A 50 -9.68 4.71 7.14
N ARG A 51 -10.04 4.66 8.43
CA ARG A 51 -11.17 3.87 8.93
C ARG A 51 -12.54 4.27 8.35
N ARG A 52 -12.66 5.46 7.76
CA ARG A 52 -13.89 5.95 7.12
C ARG A 52 -13.98 5.55 5.65
N TYR A 53 -12.90 5.06 5.05
CA TYR A 53 -12.91 4.61 3.67
C TYR A 53 -13.60 3.25 3.52
N ASN A 54 -14.08 2.98 2.31
CA ASN A 54 -14.52 1.64 1.96
C ASN A 54 -13.35 0.67 2.17
N PRO A 55 -13.52 -0.43 2.96
CA PRO A 55 -12.44 -1.37 3.24
C PRO A 55 -11.76 -1.95 2.00
N ARG A 56 -12.48 -2.06 0.87
CA ARG A 56 -11.92 -2.53 -0.41
C ARG A 56 -10.97 -1.52 -1.07
N LYS A 57 -10.97 -0.27 -0.63
CA LYS A 57 -10.06 0.79 -1.10
C LYS A 57 -8.87 0.98 -0.15
N VAL A 58 -8.84 0.23 0.94
CA VAL A 58 -7.74 0.28 1.92
C VAL A 58 -6.76 -0.83 1.57
N TRP A 59 -5.48 -0.49 1.65
CA TRP A 59 -4.37 -1.41 1.48
C TRP A 59 -3.47 -1.30 2.70
N THR A 60 -3.05 -2.43 3.23
CA THR A 60 -2.09 -2.46 4.34
C THR A 60 -0.70 -2.72 3.80
N VAL A 61 0.24 -1.85 4.15
CA VAL A 61 1.66 -2.07 3.92
C VAL A 61 2.19 -2.87 5.10
N VAL A 62 2.80 -4.02 4.83
CA VAL A 62 3.41 -4.89 5.84
C VAL A 62 4.88 -5.06 5.55
N ASP A 63 5.67 -5.12 6.61
CA ASP A 63 7.10 -5.44 6.54
C ASP A 63 7.26 -6.95 6.59
N GLY A 64 7.99 -7.52 5.63
CA GLY A 64 8.26 -8.95 5.53
C GLY A 64 9.57 -9.32 6.22
N ASP A 65 9.71 -10.60 6.57
CA ASP A 65 10.85 -11.08 7.38
C ASP A 65 12.22 -10.97 6.68
N ASP A 66 12.25 -10.95 5.34
CA ASP A 66 13.47 -10.90 4.53
C ASP A 66 13.78 -9.50 3.96
N GLY A 67 13.15 -8.45 4.52
CA GLY A 67 13.29 -7.06 4.07
C GLY A 67 12.39 -6.67 2.90
N ASP A 68 11.76 -7.63 2.24
CA ASP A 68 10.69 -7.32 1.28
C ASP A 68 9.50 -6.69 1.99
N MET A 69 8.89 -5.67 1.37
CA MET A 69 7.59 -5.15 1.82
C MET A 69 6.47 -5.74 0.98
N PHE A 70 5.28 -5.84 1.57
CA PHE A 70 4.09 -6.26 0.85
C PHE A 70 2.96 -5.26 1.01
N VAL A 71 2.18 -5.07 -0.05
CA VAL A 71 0.92 -4.34 -0.01
C VAL A 71 -0.22 -5.32 -0.20
N ILE A 72 -1.12 -5.41 0.77
CA ILE A 72 -2.22 -6.38 0.78
C ILE A 72 -3.55 -5.63 0.86
N ASN A 73 -4.54 -6.02 0.05
CA ASN A 73 -5.87 -5.40 0.11
C ASN A 73 -6.57 -5.69 1.44
N GLY A 74 -7.20 -4.67 2.00
CA GLY A 74 -7.91 -4.75 3.27
C GLY A 74 -7.15 -4.13 4.43
N HIS A 75 -7.75 -4.27 5.61
CA HIS A 75 -7.36 -3.55 6.81
C HIS A 75 -6.78 -4.51 7.85
N TYR A 76 -5.47 -4.74 7.79
CA TYR A 76 -4.76 -5.57 8.76
C TYR A 76 -4.25 -4.74 9.92
N MET A 77 -4.24 -5.31 11.12
CA MET A 77 -3.84 -4.65 12.37
C MET A 77 -2.52 -5.19 12.94
N VAL A 78 -1.87 -6.16 12.30
CA VAL A 78 -0.66 -6.82 12.78
C VAL A 78 0.45 -6.64 11.74
N ASN A 79 1.69 -6.42 12.21
CA ASN A 79 2.91 -6.27 11.40
C ASN A 79 2.74 -5.28 10.23
N ARG A 80 2.12 -4.12 10.51
CA ARG A 80 1.80 -3.08 9.53
C ARG A 80 2.73 -1.88 9.67
N VAL A 81 3.24 -1.41 8.54
CA VAL A 81 4.00 -0.16 8.41
C VAL A 81 3.04 1.03 8.30
N GLY A 82 1.96 0.87 7.55
CA GLY A 82 0.99 1.93 7.30
C GLY A 82 -0.13 1.49 6.37
N TYR A 83 -0.94 2.45 5.93
CA TYR A 83 -2.04 2.21 5.00
C TYR A 83 -1.90 3.04 3.74
N LEU A 84 -2.36 2.50 2.62
CA LEU A 84 -2.58 3.23 1.38
C LEU A 84 -4.07 3.23 1.05
N LEU A 85 -4.52 4.27 0.37
CA LEU A 85 -5.90 4.42 -0.08
C LEU A 85 -5.91 4.50 -1.59
N SER A 86 -6.69 3.65 -2.27
CA SER A 86 -6.88 3.73 -3.72
C SER A 86 -8.18 4.43 -4.10
N ARG A 87 -8.22 4.98 -5.31
CA ARG A 87 -9.46 5.51 -5.91
C ARG A 87 -10.45 4.41 -6.22
N ASP A 88 -9.95 3.28 -6.71
CA ASP A 88 -10.73 2.12 -7.15
C ASP A 88 -10.59 0.95 -6.17
N PRO A 89 -11.68 0.20 -5.90
CA PRO A 89 -11.67 -0.88 -4.92
C PRO A 89 -10.98 -2.15 -5.47
N ALA A 90 -10.28 -2.87 -4.60
CA ALA A 90 -9.82 -4.24 -4.86
C ALA A 90 -11.01 -5.17 -5.18
N PRO A 91 -10.86 -6.25 -5.96
CA PRO A 91 -11.93 -7.20 -6.28
C PRO A 91 -12.58 -7.83 -5.02
N GLU A 92 -13.86 -8.21 -5.10
CA GLU A 92 -14.59 -8.74 -3.93
C GLU A 92 -14.13 -10.11 -3.44
N ASN A 93 -13.67 -10.97 -4.35
CA ASN A 93 -13.35 -12.38 -4.06
C ASN A 93 -11.87 -12.69 -4.34
N ALA A 94 -11.00 -11.70 -4.11
CA ALA A 94 -9.57 -11.86 -4.31
C ALA A 94 -8.76 -11.22 -3.17
N VAL A 95 -7.72 -11.93 -2.77
CA VAL A 95 -6.62 -11.36 -1.99
C VAL A 95 -5.58 -10.88 -2.99
N VAL A 96 -5.37 -9.58 -3.04
CA VAL A 96 -4.34 -8.95 -3.86
C VAL A 96 -3.10 -8.78 -3.00
N GLU A 97 -1.99 -9.34 -3.46
CA GLU A 97 -0.69 -9.26 -2.82
C GLU A 97 0.28 -8.60 -3.80
N VAL A 98 0.85 -7.47 -3.41
CA VAL A 98 1.88 -6.77 -4.17
C VAL A 98 3.18 -6.94 -3.43
N ARG A 99 4.18 -7.57 -4.07
CA ARG A 99 5.53 -7.67 -3.50
C ARG A 99 6.33 -6.45 -3.94
N ILE A 100 6.89 -5.75 -2.97
CA ILE A 100 7.81 -4.64 -3.17
C ILE A 100 9.19 -5.17 -2.79
N PRO A 101 10.00 -5.59 -3.78
CA PRO A 101 11.33 -6.08 -3.48
C PRO A 101 12.14 -4.93 -2.88
N MET A 102 12.97 -5.24 -1.87
CA MET A 102 14.06 -4.33 -1.54
C MET A 102 14.89 -4.13 -2.81
N THR A 103 14.97 -2.90 -3.31
CA THR A 103 15.97 -2.55 -4.31
C THR A 103 17.33 -2.76 -3.64
N ASP A 104 18.04 -3.81 -4.03
CA ASP A 104 19.48 -3.90 -3.78
C ASP A 104 20.07 -2.67 -4.47
N ASN A 105 20.48 -1.67 -3.68
CA ASN A 105 21.26 -0.54 -4.19
C ASN A 105 22.70 -1.02 -4.50
N GLY A 106 22.79 -2.09 -5.29
CA GLY A 106 23.99 -2.50 -5.99
C GLY A 106 24.23 -1.51 -7.11
N GLU A 107 25.19 -0.61 -6.88
CA GLU A 107 25.79 0.31 -7.85
C GLU A 107 25.00 1.61 -8.13
N SER A 108 25.33 2.65 -7.36
CA SER A 108 25.42 4.00 -7.93
C SER A 108 26.56 4.01 -8.96
N PRO A 109 26.31 4.25 -10.27
CA PRO A 109 27.39 4.52 -11.19
C PRO A 109 28.02 5.86 -10.78
N LEU A 110 29.33 5.81 -10.49
CA LEU A 110 30.19 6.97 -10.26
C LEU A 110 30.18 7.94 -11.45
#